data_AF-A0A9E6TSR1-F1
#
_entry.id   AF-A0A9E6TSR1-F1
#
_cell.length_a   1.000
_cell.length_b   1.000
_cell.length_c   1.000
_cell.angle_alpha   90.00
_cell.angle_beta   90.00
_cell.angle_gamma   90.00
#
_symmetry.space_group_name_H-M   'P 1'
#
loop_
_entity.id
_entity.type
_entity.pdbx_description
1 polymer ?
#
loop_
_entity_poly.entity_id
_entity_poly.type
_entity_poly.pdbx_seq_one_letter_code
_entity_poly.pdbx_strand_id
1 'polypeptide(L)'
;MYISIGEGTGWSASGGVFDCIVEATRKLFKDDEQFCLKSIYAPLDEQGQSFISLDYVDENCFNLFYLYCEKAMEDFSLSERAELITEARVPGVLFGWSEVLRVMREDPRYREPL
;
A
#
# COMPACT_ATOMS: atom_id res chain seq x y z
N MET A 1 8.31 -6.51 -7.75
CA MET A 1 7.00 -6.55 -7.08
C MET A 1 6.16 -5.37 -7.56
N TYR A 2 4.84 -5.43 -7.43
CA TYR A 2 3.92 -4.45 -8.04
C TYR A 2 2.70 -4.17 -7.16
N ILE A 3 2.20 -2.93 -7.17
CA ILE A 3 0.90 -2.55 -6.61
C ILE A 3 0.03 -2.15 -7.81
N SER A 4 -0.97 -2.97 -8.15
CA SER A 4 -1.95 -2.61 -9.18
C SER A 4 -2.97 -1.66 -8.58
N ILE A 5 -3.10 -0.47 -9.15
CA ILE A 5 -3.94 0.59 -8.58
C ILE A 5 -5.23 0.71 -9.38
N GLY A 6 -5.15 0.79 -10.70
CA GLY A 6 -6.29 0.83 -11.61
C GLY A 6 -5.97 0.12 -12.93
N GLU A 7 -6.91 0.14 -13.86
CA GLU A 7 -6.75 -0.56 -15.15
C GLU A 7 -5.52 -0.04 -15.91
N GLY A 8 -4.47 -0.86 -15.97
CA GLY A 8 -3.20 -0.51 -16.60
C GLY A 8 -2.33 0.48 -15.83
N THR A 9 -2.71 0.87 -14.60
CA THR A 9 -1.97 1.81 -13.75
C THR A 9 -1.53 1.15 -12.44
N GLY A 10 -0.35 1.55 -11.96
CA GLY A 10 0.18 1.05 -10.71
C GLY A 10 1.63 1.41 -10.52
N TRP A 11 2.26 0.77 -9.54
CA TRP A 11 3.59 1.13 -9.09
C TRP A 11 4.47 -0.10 -8.86
N SER A 12 5.70 -0.07 -9.40
CA SER A 12 6.65 -1.18 -9.32
C SER A 12 7.85 -0.84 -8.45
N ALA A 13 8.31 -1.80 -7.66
CA ALA A 13 9.52 -1.65 -6.87
C ALA A 13 10.28 -2.96 -6.66
N SER A 14 11.48 -2.84 -6.09
CA SER A 14 12.24 -3.96 -5.54
C SER A 14 11.47 -4.64 -4.40
N GLY A 15 11.77 -5.92 -4.15
CA GLY A 15 11.11 -6.72 -3.11
C GLY A 15 11.10 -6.05 -1.74
N GLY A 16 12.27 -5.64 -1.24
CA GLY A 16 12.34 -5.05 0.10
C GLY A 16 11.54 -3.75 0.27
N VAL A 17 11.50 -2.89 -0.74
CA VAL A 17 10.70 -1.65 -0.67
C VAL A 17 9.21 -1.99 -0.70
N PHE A 18 8.80 -2.89 -1.59
CA PHE A 18 7.44 -3.38 -1.66
C PHE A 18 6.99 -4.02 -0.34
N ASP A 19 7.80 -4.91 0.24
CA ASP A 19 7.49 -5.59 1.49
C ASP A 19 7.38 -4.61 2.66
N CYS A 20 8.16 -3.53 2.67
CA CYS A 20 8.01 -2.47 3.67
C CYS A 20 6.65 -1.76 3.54
N ILE A 21 6.31 -1.35 2.31
CA ILE A 21 5.08 -0.60 2.03
C ILE A 21 3.85 -1.43 2.33
N VAL A 22 3.76 -2.59 1.68
CA VAL A 22 2.59 -3.46 1.72
C VAL A 22 2.33 -3.94 3.13
N GLU A 23 3.35 -4.39 3.85
CA GLU A 23 3.13 -4.95 5.19
C GLU A 23 2.98 -3.90 6.29
N ALA A 24 3.59 -2.72 6.17
CA ALA A 24 3.33 -1.65 7.13
C ALA A 24 1.92 -1.07 6.95
N THR A 25 1.45 -0.93 5.71
CA THR A 25 0.06 -0.56 5.42
C THR A 25 -0.92 -1.65 5.87
N ARG A 26 -0.61 -2.94 5.65
CA ARG A 26 -1.42 -4.09 6.09
C ARG A 26 -1.75 -4.05 7.58
N LYS A 27 -0.77 -3.69 8.43
CA LYS A 27 -0.91 -3.66 9.90
C LYS A 27 -1.96 -2.67 10.41
N LEU A 28 -2.42 -1.73 9.57
CA LEU A 28 -3.40 -0.72 9.97
C LEU A 28 -4.85 -1.16 9.77
N PHE A 29 -5.10 -2.24 9.00
CA PHE A 29 -6.44 -2.78 8.80
C PHE A 29 -7.00 -3.39 10.09
N LYS A 30 -8.26 -3.05 10.40
CA LYS A 30 -8.99 -3.53 11.59
C LYS A 30 -9.79 -4.80 11.31
N ASP A 31 -10.35 -5.38 12.36
CA ASP A 31 -11.15 -6.61 12.29
C ASP A 31 -12.44 -6.45 11.46
N ASP A 32 -13.04 -5.26 11.46
CA ASP A 32 -14.23 -4.93 10.66
C ASP A 32 -13.90 -4.56 9.21
N GLU A 33 -12.62 -4.39 8.87
CA GLU A 33 -12.13 -3.98 7.54
C GLU A 33 -11.51 -5.17 6.77
N GLN A 34 -11.65 -6.39 7.30
CA GLN A 34 -11.05 -7.61 6.72
C GLN A 34 -11.53 -7.92 5.30
N PHE A 35 -12.73 -7.46 4.93
CA PHE A 35 -13.20 -7.56 3.55
C PHE A 35 -12.30 -6.80 2.57
N CYS A 36 -11.94 -5.55 2.90
CA CYS A 36 -11.02 -4.75 2.07
C CYS A 36 -9.62 -5.36 2.06
N LEU A 37 -9.13 -5.78 3.24
CA LEU A 37 -7.82 -6.40 3.35
C LEU A 37 -7.70 -7.64 2.46
N LYS A 38 -8.64 -8.59 2.58
CA LYS A 38 -8.63 -9.80 1.76
C LYS A 38 -8.73 -9.48 0.27
N SER A 39 -9.60 -8.55 -0.11
CA SER A 39 -9.79 -8.19 -1.52
C SER A 39 -8.51 -7.63 -2.15
N ILE A 40 -7.75 -6.81 -1.40
CA ILE A 40 -6.53 -6.17 -1.90
C ILE A 40 -5.35 -7.15 -1.94
N TYR A 41 -5.21 -7.98 -0.90
CA TYR A 41 -4.02 -8.80 -0.68
C TYR A 41 -4.15 -10.26 -1.18
N ALA A 42 -5.34 -10.71 -1.58
CA ALA A 42 -5.54 -12.08 -2.08
C ALA A 42 -4.56 -12.51 -3.19
N PRO A 43 -4.17 -11.66 -4.18
CA PRO A 43 -3.16 -12.08 -5.16
C PRO A 43 -1.82 -12.44 -4.51
N LEU A 44 -1.39 -11.68 -3.50
CA LEU A 44 -0.15 -11.93 -2.77
C LEU A 44 -0.28 -13.16 -1.86
N ASP A 45 -1.34 -13.20 -1.05
CA ASP A 45 -1.47 -14.15 0.05
C ASP A 45 -1.97 -15.55 -0.39
N GLU A 46 -3.00 -15.58 -1.24
CA GLU A 46 -3.70 -16.82 -1.59
C GLU A 46 -3.21 -17.40 -2.93
N GLN A 47 -2.71 -16.53 -3.82
CA GLN A 47 -2.30 -16.91 -5.17
C GLN A 47 -0.78 -16.90 -5.35
N GLY A 48 -0.02 -16.55 -4.30
CA GLY A 48 1.44 -16.53 -4.31
C GLY A 48 2.06 -15.58 -5.33
N GLN A 49 1.33 -14.54 -5.74
CA GLN A 49 1.81 -13.58 -6.73
C GLN A 49 2.74 -12.55 -6.10
N SER A 50 3.47 -11.83 -6.95
CA SER A 50 4.38 -10.76 -6.55
C SER A 50 3.74 -9.37 -6.58
N PHE A 51 2.42 -9.29 -6.30
CA PHE A 51 1.66 -8.04 -6.31
C PHE A 51 0.43 -8.08 -5.40
N ILE A 52 -0.04 -6.89 -5.02
CA ILE A 52 -1.41 -6.66 -4.50
C ILE A 52 -2.22 -5.89 -5.56
N SER A 53 -3.55 -5.98 -5.53
CA SER A 53 -4.40 -5.31 -6.52
C SER A 53 -5.55 -4.56 -5.89
N LEU A 54 -5.70 -3.30 -6.30
CA LEU A 54 -6.85 -2.45 -6.01
C LEU A 54 -7.81 -2.38 -7.20
N ASP A 55 -7.53 -3.03 -8.34
CA ASP A 55 -8.26 -2.79 -9.60
C ASP A 55 -9.78 -3.00 -9.49
N TYR A 56 -10.20 -3.95 -8.65
CA TYR A 56 -11.60 -4.36 -8.51
C TYR A 56 -12.21 -4.04 -7.14
N VAL A 57 -11.50 -3.29 -6.28
CA VAL A 57 -12.07 -2.85 -5.01
C VAL A 57 -12.95 -1.61 -5.21
N ASP A 58 -13.96 -1.48 -4.35
CA ASP A 58 -14.87 -0.34 -4.38
C ASP A 58 -14.20 0.95 -3.87
N GLU A 59 -14.89 2.08 -4.01
CA GLU A 59 -14.40 3.39 -3.56
C GLU A 59 -14.05 3.38 -2.06
N ASN A 60 -14.78 2.62 -1.23
CA ASN A 60 -14.55 2.58 0.21
C ASN A 60 -13.21 1.91 0.53
N CYS A 61 -12.97 0.71 0.01
CA CYS A 61 -11.72 -0.01 0.22
C CYS A 61 -10.52 0.71 -0.43
N PHE A 62 -10.74 1.35 -1.58
CA PHE A 62 -9.71 2.13 -2.27
C PHE A 62 -9.23 3.30 -1.39
N ASN A 63 -10.15 4.12 -0.89
CA ASN A 63 -9.81 5.27 -0.06
C ASN A 63 -9.34 4.87 1.34
N LEU A 64 -9.81 3.74 1.89
CA LEU A 64 -9.28 3.19 3.13
C LEU A 64 -7.80 2.80 2.98
N PHE A 65 -7.45 2.12 1.89
CA PHE A 65 -6.05 1.78 1.61
C PHE A 65 -5.18 3.01 1.41
N TYR A 66 -5.71 4.06 0.74
CA TYR A 66 -5.03 5.35 0.60
C TYR A 66 -4.67 5.95 1.97
N LEU A 67 -5.67 6.06 2.86
CA LEU A 67 -5.47 6.60 4.21
C LEU A 67 -4.45 5.79 5.02
N TYR A 68 -4.46 4.47 4.88
CA TYR A 68 -3.47 3.63 5.53
C TYR A 68 -2.09 3.68 4.89
N CYS A 69 -1.98 4.00 3.60
CA CYS A 69 -0.69 4.35 3.00
C CYS A 69 -0.13 5.65 3.58
N GLU A 70 -0.96 6.69 3.70
CA GLU A 70 -0.53 7.97 4.30
C GLU A 70 -0.07 7.77 5.74
N LYS A 71 -0.91 7.14 6.56
CA LYS A 71 -0.59 6.88 7.96
C LYS A 71 0.65 5.99 8.12
N ALA A 72 0.75 4.92 7.34
CA ALA A 72 1.93 4.04 7.41
C ALA A 72 3.21 4.78 7.01
N MET A 73 3.14 5.68 6.01
CA MET A 73 4.27 6.50 5.59
C MET A 73 4.71 7.49 6.68
N GLU A 74 3.76 8.17 7.33
CA GLU A 74 4.02 9.10 8.44
C GLU A 74 4.69 8.40 9.62
N ASP A 75 4.16 7.24 10.00
CA ASP A 75 4.63 6.47 11.16
C ASP A 75 5.89 5.63 10.84
N PHE A 76 6.27 5.48 9.57
CA PHE A 76 7.26 4.46 9.16
C PHE A 76 8.60 4.64 9.86
N SER A 77 9.10 5.88 9.94
CA SER A 77 10.42 6.19 10.53
C SER A 77 10.56 5.77 12.00
N LEU A 78 9.44 5.58 12.69
CA LEU A 78 9.36 5.16 14.10
C LEU A 78 8.92 3.70 14.26
N SER A 79 8.72 2.98 13.15
CA SER A 79 8.23 1.61 13.17
C SER A 79 9.35 0.59 13.33
N GLU A 80 9.05 -0.56 13.96
CA GLU A 80 9.96 -1.73 14.01
C GLU A 80 10.51 -2.11 12.62
N ARG A 81 9.73 -1.86 11.56
CA ARG A 81 10.12 -2.21 10.20
C ARG A 81 11.20 -1.27 9.63
N ALA A 82 11.27 -0.03 10.10
CA ALA A 82 12.38 0.86 9.79
C ALA A 82 13.67 0.42 10.49
N GLU A 83 13.59 -0.17 11.68
CA GLU A 83 14.75 -0.73 12.39
C GLU A 83 15.34 -1.97 11.70
N LEU A 84 14.49 -2.73 11.00
CA LEU A 84 14.90 -3.91 10.23
C LEU A 84 15.64 -3.58 8.93
N ILE A 85 15.64 -2.31 8.50
CA ILE A 85 16.36 -1.85 7.32
C ILE A 85 17.48 -0.90 7.71
N THR A 86 18.50 -0.79 6.86
CA THR A 86 19.53 0.24 7.05
C THR A 86 18.89 1.62 6.92
N GLU A 87 19.20 2.57 7.81
CA GLU A 87 18.68 3.95 7.76
C GLU A 87 18.76 4.59 6.36
N ALA A 88 19.83 4.31 5.61
CA ALA A 88 20.03 4.77 4.23
C ALA A 88 18.93 4.33 3.23
N ARG A 89 18.12 3.32 3.57
CA ARG A 89 17.01 2.82 2.73
C ARG A 89 15.67 3.46 3.07
N VAL A 90 15.52 4.06 4.25
CA VAL A 90 14.26 4.71 4.70
C VAL A 90 13.76 5.74 3.68
N PRO A 91 14.60 6.65 3.13
CA PRO A 91 14.14 7.62 2.13
C PRO A 91 13.54 6.97 0.88
N GLY A 92 14.09 5.83 0.44
CA GLY A 92 13.58 5.11 -0.73
C GLY A 92 12.22 4.48 -0.49
N VAL A 93 11.95 4.04 0.75
CA VAL A 93 10.63 3.51 1.13
C VAL A 93 9.59 4.63 1.22
N LEU A 94 9.94 5.76 1.86
CA LEU A 94 9.06 6.94 1.93
C LEU A 94 8.73 7.48 0.53
N PHE A 95 9.73 7.55 -0.36
CA PHE A 95 9.51 7.91 -1.75
C PHE A 95 8.55 6.94 -2.45
N GLY A 96 8.67 5.64 -2.18
CA GLY A 96 7.77 4.63 -2.71
C GLY A 96 6.30 4.84 -2.30
N TRP A 97 6.03 5.11 -1.02
CA TRP A 97 4.67 5.51 -0.61
C TRP A 97 4.20 6.77 -1.30
N SER A 98 5.06 7.80 -1.42
CA SER A 98 4.68 9.07 -2.06
C SER A 98 4.23 8.86 -3.51
N GLU A 99 4.87 7.94 -4.24
CA GLU A 99 4.49 7.58 -5.60
C GLU A 99 3.20 6.75 -5.65
N VAL A 100 3.01 5.78 -4.75
CA VAL A 100 1.75 5.04 -4.63
C VAL A 100 0.58 6.00 -4.39
N LEU A 101 0.72 6.92 -3.43
CA LEU A 101 -0.27 7.94 -3.11
C LEU A 101 -0.53 8.86 -4.31
N ARG A 102 0.51 9.29 -5.02
CA ARG A 102 0.36 10.11 -6.24
C ARG A 102 -0.47 9.39 -7.30
N VAL A 103 -0.15 8.13 -7.60
CA VAL A 103 -0.88 7.35 -8.60
C VAL A 103 -2.32 7.07 -8.15
N MET A 104 -2.56 6.80 -6.87
CA MET A 104 -3.92 6.64 -6.35
C MET A 104 -4.77 7.89 -6.50
N ARG A 105 -4.20 9.09 -6.29
CA ARG A 105 -4.92 10.37 -6.48
C ARG A 105 -5.36 10.64 -7.92
N GLU A 106 -4.74 9.99 -8.88
CA GLU A 106 -5.09 10.09 -10.30
C GLU A 106 -6.25 9.13 -10.67
N ASP A 107 -6.63 8.19 -9.79
CA ASP A 107 -7.71 7.23 -10.02
C ASP A 107 -9.10 7.85 -9.78
N PRO A 108 -10.11 7.58 -10.64
CA PRO A 108 -11.47 8.12 -10.47
C PRO A 108 -12.18 7.74 -9.16
N ARG A 109 -11.76 6.66 -8.50
CA ARG A 109 -12.32 6.22 -7.21
C ARG A 109 -11.78 7.02 -6.04
N TYR A 110 -10.68 7.76 -6.21
CA TYR A 110 -10.12 8.58 -5.16
C TYR A 110 -11.07 9.71 -4.76
N ARG A 111 -11.20 9.90 -3.45
CA ARG A 111 -11.94 10.98 -2.81
C ARG A 111 -10.98 11.66 -1.83
N GLU A 112 -10.87 12.98 -1.93
CA GLU A 112 -10.09 13.75 -0.96
C GLU A 112 -10.65 13.51 0.45
N PRO A 113 -9.84 13.01 1.40
CA PRO A 113 -10.28 12.80 2.77
C PRO A 113 -10.71 14.14 3.39
N LEU A 114 -11.88 14.15 4.03
CA LEU A 114 -12.42 15.32 4.77
C LEU A 114 -11.75 15.50 6.12
#